data_AF-A0A7I9ZF73-F1
#
_entry.id   AF-A0A7I9ZF73-F1
#
_cell.length_a   1.000
_cell.length_b   1.000
_cell.length_c   1.000
_cell.angle_alpha   90.00
_cell.angle_beta   90.00
_cell.angle_gamma   90.00
#
_symmetry.space_group_name_H-M   'P 1'
#
loop_
_entity.id
_entity.type
_entity.pdbx_description
1 polymer ?
#
loop_
_entity_poly.entity_id
_entity_poly.type
_entity_poly.pdbx_seq_one_letter_code
_entity_poly.pdbx_strand_id
1 'polypeptide(L)'
;MCAETTGDQDGDAEAATIPNDRLTQRLHAKGLSPQRFATAVGVDIKTVRRWLANIDYNVREDNARRAAKLLGCTPHNLWPNQYPAPTASALATTSLGGPFTATLYASRTQLPITTWQQHFGDATTGIDILVLAATFLFDTLDGFLDILLDAAARGVAVRFLVGDPDTATTILRGKEEGIGEAVIARCRTSVELLAPHADTRGWISAPTTPRSTRRSSGSTTP
;
A
#
# COMPACT_ATOMS: atom_id res chain seq x y z
N MET A 1 50.43 -38.01 -44.69
CA MET A 1 50.54 -37.62 -43.27
C MET A 1 50.44 -36.10 -43.26
N CYS A 2 49.20 -35.59 -43.21
CA CYS A 2 48.91 -34.17 -43.36
C CYS A 2 49.04 -33.50 -41.98
N ALA A 3 49.88 -32.47 -41.89
CA ALA A 3 50.02 -31.64 -40.71
C ALA A 3 48.93 -30.56 -40.75
N GLU A 4 48.05 -30.56 -39.77
CA GLU A 4 47.00 -29.57 -39.59
C GLU A 4 47.41 -28.64 -38.45
N THR A 5 47.89 -27.45 -38.81
CA THR A 5 48.06 -26.31 -37.90
C THR A 5 46.69 -25.80 -37.49
N THR A 6 46.23 -26.17 -36.30
CA THR A 6 45.08 -25.52 -35.66
C THR A 6 45.60 -24.31 -34.90
N GLY A 7 45.20 -23.13 -35.37
CA GLY A 7 45.48 -21.85 -34.72
C GLY A 7 44.79 -21.78 -33.37
N ASP A 8 45.56 -21.33 -32.39
CA ASP A 8 45.11 -20.95 -31.07
C ASP A 8 44.29 -19.65 -31.20
N GLN A 9 42.97 -19.76 -31.15
CA GLN A 9 42.07 -18.62 -30.94
C GLN A 9 41.66 -18.64 -29.47
N ASP A 10 42.48 -18.00 -28.65
CA ASP A 10 42.13 -17.63 -27.28
C ASP A 10 41.11 -16.48 -27.36
N GLY A 11 39.85 -16.87 -27.53
CA GLY A 11 38.71 -15.98 -27.49
C GLY A 11 38.39 -15.68 -26.04
N ASP A 12 38.91 -14.56 -25.52
CA ASP A 12 38.44 -13.92 -24.30
C ASP A 12 36.91 -13.77 -24.40
N ALA A 13 36.20 -14.65 -23.69
CA ALA A 13 34.76 -14.59 -23.55
C ALA A 13 34.40 -13.33 -22.75
N GLU A 14 34.19 -12.22 -23.46
CA GLU A 14 33.67 -10.96 -22.94
C GLU A 14 32.31 -11.25 -22.30
N ALA A 15 32.32 -11.46 -20.97
CA ALA A 15 31.13 -11.76 -20.20
C ALA A 15 30.08 -10.68 -20.47
N ALA A 16 28.90 -11.11 -20.92
CA ALA A 16 27.79 -10.23 -21.26
C ALA A 16 27.56 -9.24 -20.11
N THR A 17 27.86 -7.97 -20.38
CA THR A 17 27.81 -6.91 -19.38
C THR A 17 26.35 -6.48 -19.23
N ILE A 18 25.71 -6.87 -18.12
CA ILE A 18 24.30 -6.55 -17.85
C ILE A 18 24.24 -5.18 -17.13
N PRO A 19 23.66 -4.13 -17.73
CA PRO A 19 23.56 -2.82 -17.10
C PRO A 19 22.84 -2.85 -15.75
N ASN A 20 23.31 -2.07 -14.79
CA ASN A 20 22.66 -1.93 -13.49
C ASN A 20 21.59 -0.83 -13.53
N ASP A 21 20.44 -1.16 -14.14
CA ASP A 21 19.31 -0.24 -14.25
C ASP A 21 18.77 0.19 -12.88
N ARG A 22 18.91 -0.64 -11.85
CA ARG A 22 18.47 -0.34 -10.48
C ARG A 22 19.27 0.82 -9.88
N LEU A 23 20.60 0.78 -10.03
CA LEU A 23 21.47 1.87 -9.61
C LEU A 23 21.19 3.14 -10.42
N THR A 24 21.03 3.01 -11.74
CA THR A 24 20.69 4.12 -12.64
C THR A 24 19.40 4.83 -12.22
N GLN A 25 18.32 4.08 -11.99
CA GLN A 25 17.02 4.61 -11.57
C GLN A 25 17.11 5.32 -10.22
N ARG A 26 17.85 4.76 -9.26
CA ARG A 26 18.01 5.35 -7.92
C ARG A 26 18.83 6.65 -7.95
N LEU A 27 19.86 6.73 -8.79
CA LEU A 27 20.60 7.97 -9.02
C LEU A 27 19.69 9.05 -9.61
N HIS A 28 18.90 8.69 -10.62
CA HIS A 28 17.94 9.60 -11.25
C HIS A 28 16.88 10.10 -10.25
N ALA A 29 16.29 9.21 -9.45
CA ALA A 29 15.32 9.56 -8.42
C ALA A 29 15.86 10.50 -7.34
N LYS A 30 17.17 10.41 -7.03
CA LYS A 30 17.86 11.30 -6.09
C LYS A 30 18.45 12.56 -6.76
N GLY A 31 18.34 12.72 -8.08
CA GLY A 31 18.96 13.81 -8.82
C GLY A 31 20.50 13.82 -8.73
N LEU A 32 21.13 12.66 -8.51
CA LEU A 32 22.58 12.54 -8.35
C LEU A 32 23.23 12.18 -9.68
N SER A 33 24.23 12.97 -10.10
CA SER A 33 25.11 12.57 -11.20
C SER A 33 26.09 11.48 -10.73
N PRO A 34 26.59 10.61 -11.63
CA PRO A 34 27.59 9.60 -11.28
C PRO A 34 28.83 10.19 -10.59
N GLN A 35 29.28 11.39 -10.99
CA GLN A 35 30.40 12.07 -10.31
C GLN A 35 30.07 12.44 -8.86
N ARG A 36 28.91 13.08 -8.64
CA ARG A 36 28.48 13.49 -7.29
C ARG A 36 28.28 12.27 -6.39
N PHE A 37 27.74 11.19 -6.94
CA PHE A 37 27.61 9.92 -6.24
C PHE A 37 28.97 9.31 -5.90
N ALA A 38 29.93 9.29 -6.83
CA ALA A 38 31.28 8.80 -6.56
C ALA A 38 31.94 9.53 -5.39
N THR A 39 31.87 10.86 -5.39
CA THR A 39 32.39 11.71 -4.30
C THR A 39 31.68 11.43 -2.98
N ALA A 40 30.35 11.38 -2.98
CA ALA A 40 29.56 11.19 -1.76
C ALA A 40 29.71 9.79 -1.17
N VAL A 41 29.86 8.76 -2.01
CA VAL A 41 30.18 7.42 -1.54
C VAL A 41 31.62 7.36 -1.08
N GLY A 42 32.56 8.04 -1.73
CA GLY A 42 34.00 8.00 -1.43
C GLY A 42 34.75 6.96 -2.27
N VAL A 43 34.40 6.85 -3.55
CA VAL A 43 35.01 5.94 -4.53
C VAL A 43 35.36 6.70 -5.82
N ASP A 44 36.22 6.11 -6.66
CA ASP A 44 36.56 6.69 -7.97
C ASP A 44 35.38 6.60 -8.95
N ILE A 45 35.28 7.58 -9.86
CA ILE A 45 34.24 7.61 -10.90
C ILE A 45 34.30 6.40 -11.83
N LYS A 46 35.47 5.83 -12.09
CA LYS A 46 35.62 4.60 -12.88
C LYS A 46 34.97 3.41 -12.16
N THR A 47 35.05 3.36 -10.84
CA THR A 47 34.38 2.33 -10.03
C THR A 47 32.86 2.45 -10.16
N VAL A 48 32.31 3.66 -10.07
CA VAL A 48 30.87 3.89 -10.28
C VAL A 48 30.44 3.52 -11.71
N ARG A 49 31.25 3.87 -12.71
CA ARG A 49 30.99 3.46 -14.11
C ARG A 49 30.95 1.93 -14.27
N ARG A 50 31.84 1.20 -13.60
CA ARG A 50 31.82 -0.27 -13.57
C ARG A 50 30.56 -0.81 -12.90
N TRP A 51 30.12 -0.21 -11.80
CA TRP A 51 28.88 -0.59 -11.12
C TRP A 51 27.63 -0.35 -11.97
N LEU A 52 27.62 0.74 -12.76
CA LEU A 52 26.52 1.07 -13.68
C LEU A 52 26.51 0.17 -14.91
N ALA A 53 27.68 -0.16 -15.44
CA ALA A 53 27.81 -1.01 -16.61
C ALA A 53 27.45 -2.47 -16.32
N ASN A 54 27.80 -2.99 -15.13
CA ASN A 54 27.60 -4.39 -14.80
C ASN A 54 26.96 -4.58 -13.41
N ILE A 55 25.74 -5.12 -13.39
CA ILE A 55 25.00 -5.47 -12.17
C ILE A 55 25.66 -6.61 -11.36
N ASP A 56 26.45 -7.47 -12.01
CA ASP A 56 27.17 -8.57 -11.38
C ASP A 56 28.62 -8.20 -11.04
N TYR A 57 29.02 -6.92 -11.21
CA TYR A 57 30.33 -6.45 -10.77
C TYR A 57 30.50 -6.67 -9.26
N ASN A 58 31.52 -7.40 -8.84
CA ASN A 58 31.78 -7.68 -7.43
C ASN A 58 32.05 -6.39 -6.64
N VAL A 59 31.05 -5.94 -5.88
CA VAL A 59 31.13 -4.73 -5.04
C VAL A 59 31.50 -5.15 -3.63
N ARG A 60 32.51 -4.52 -3.03
CA ARG A 60 32.87 -4.73 -1.62
C ARG A 60 31.71 -4.30 -0.70
N GLU A 61 31.46 -5.06 0.35
CA GLU A 61 30.33 -4.83 1.27
C GLU A 61 30.27 -3.41 1.84
N ASP A 62 31.41 -2.85 2.25
CA ASP A 62 31.45 -1.48 2.79
C ASP A 62 30.99 -0.43 1.76
N ASN A 63 31.43 -0.58 0.51
CA ASN A 63 31.03 0.29 -0.59
C ASN A 63 29.54 0.13 -0.91
N ALA A 64 29.04 -1.11 -0.96
CA ALA A 64 27.64 -1.37 -1.21
C ALA A 64 26.74 -0.78 -0.12
N ARG A 65 27.16 -0.88 1.15
CA ARG A 65 26.47 -0.32 2.31
C ARG A 65 26.45 1.21 2.28
N ARG A 66 27.59 1.85 1.98
CA ARG A 66 27.68 3.31 1.82
C ARG A 66 26.82 3.83 0.68
N ALA A 67 26.89 3.17 -0.49
CA ALA A 67 26.05 3.47 -1.65
C ALA A 67 24.56 3.36 -1.32
N ALA A 68 24.14 2.25 -0.71
CA ALA A 68 22.75 2.01 -0.33
C ALA A 68 22.24 3.03 0.70
N LYS A 69 23.06 3.36 1.72
CA LYS A 69 22.75 4.38 2.72
C LYS A 69 22.53 5.76 2.07
N LEU A 70 23.41 6.16 1.15
CA LEU A 70 23.27 7.44 0.43
C LEU A 70 21.99 7.49 -0.42
N LEU A 71 21.62 6.36 -1.03
CA LEU A 71 20.43 6.27 -1.89
C LEU A 71 19.13 5.98 -1.13
N GLY A 72 19.21 5.74 0.19
CA GLY A 72 18.06 5.44 1.04
C GLY A 72 17.44 4.07 0.71
N CYS A 73 18.26 3.07 0.44
CA CYS A 73 17.84 1.70 0.17
C CYS A 73 18.79 0.70 0.85
N THR A 74 18.62 -0.60 0.58
CA THR A 74 19.51 -1.66 1.05
C THR A 74 20.47 -2.13 -0.06
N PRO A 75 21.63 -2.73 0.26
CA PRO A 75 22.54 -3.28 -0.74
C PRO A 75 21.87 -4.26 -1.71
N HIS A 76 20.91 -5.06 -1.22
CA HIS A 76 20.10 -5.97 -2.04
C HIS A 76 19.28 -5.24 -3.12
N ASN A 77 18.81 -4.02 -2.86
CA ASN A 77 18.08 -3.25 -3.87
C ASN A 77 18.96 -2.83 -5.04
N LEU A 78 20.28 -2.73 -4.86
CA LEU A 78 21.24 -2.29 -5.89
C LEU A 78 21.95 -3.49 -6.56
N TRP A 79 22.24 -4.54 -5.79
CA TRP A 79 22.93 -5.75 -6.25
C TRP A 79 22.26 -7.01 -5.66
N PRO A 80 21.11 -7.43 -6.21
CA PRO A 80 20.29 -8.51 -5.64
C PRO A 80 20.99 -9.88 -5.63
N ASN A 81 21.91 -10.11 -6.57
CA ASN A 81 22.64 -11.38 -6.71
C ASN A 81 23.84 -11.49 -5.74
N GLN A 82 24.26 -10.37 -5.14
CA GLN A 82 25.43 -10.32 -4.25
C GLN A 82 25.06 -10.21 -2.76
N TYR A 83 23.87 -9.66 -2.46
CA TYR A 83 23.45 -9.41 -1.09
C TYR A 83 22.06 -10.00 -0.82
N PRO A 84 21.86 -10.68 0.32
CA PRO A 84 20.58 -11.31 0.64
C PRO A 84 19.48 -10.24 0.82
N ALA A 85 18.24 -10.63 0.53
CA ALA A 85 17.09 -9.78 0.82
C ALA A 85 17.07 -9.45 2.32
N PRO A 86 16.73 -8.21 2.71
CA PRO A 86 16.55 -7.89 4.11
C PRO A 86 15.54 -8.84 4.72
N THR A 87 15.91 -9.54 5.80
CA THR A 87 14.93 -10.23 6.63
C THR A 87 13.97 -9.17 7.16
N ALA A 88 12.67 -9.38 6.93
CA ALA A 88 11.61 -8.45 7.32
C ALA A 88 11.60 -8.27 8.84
N SER A 89 12.43 -7.37 9.35
CA SER A 89 12.31 -6.87 10.70
C SER A 89 11.15 -5.87 10.69
N ALA A 90 10.07 -6.27 11.36
CA ALA A 90 8.92 -5.44 11.62
C ALA A 90 9.35 -4.11 12.24
N LEU A 91 8.59 -3.04 11.92
CA LEU A 91 8.69 -1.66 12.41
C LEU A 91 9.60 -0.71 11.60
N ALA A 92 9.12 -0.29 10.42
CA ALA A 92 9.37 1.05 9.88
C ALA A 92 8.43 1.37 8.71
N THR A 93 7.14 1.56 8.97
CA THR A 93 6.22 2.26 8.06
C THR A 93 5.52 3.40 8.78
N THR A 94 6.31 4.38 9.22
CA THR A 94 5.92 5.78 9.11
C THR A 94 6.69 6.35 7.91
N SER A 95 6.04 6.31 6.74
CA SER A 95 6.35 6.91 5.42
C SER A 95 7.80 7.25 5.01
N LEU A 96 8.13 6.92 3.74
CA LEU A 96 9.36 7.18 2.95
C LEU A 96 10.45 6.08 2.94
N GLY A 97 10.37 5.12 2.00
CA GLY A 97 11.60 4.48 1.47
C GLY A 97 11.55 3.03 0.94
N GLY A 98 10.54 2.22 1.25
CA GLY A 98 10.38 0.85 0.71
C GLY A 98 9.39 0.80 -0.46
N PRO A 99 9.47 -0.19 -1.38
CA PRO A 99 8.42 -0.36 -2.38
C PRO A 99 7.12 -0.68 -1.64
N PHE A 100 6.12 0.19 -1.81
CA PHE A 100 4.75 -0.15 -1.48
C PHE A 100 4.33 -1.28 -2.42
N THR A 101 4.29 -2.50 -1.89
CA THR A 101 3.78 -3.66 -2.62
C THR A 101 2.27 -3.71 -2.39
N ALA A 102 1.50 -3.21 -3.35
CA ALA A 102 0.06 -3.41 -3.37
C ALA A 102 -0.25 -4.82 -3.89
N THR A 103 -1.08 -5.56 -3.17
CA THR A 103 -1.74 -6.75 -3.74
C THR A 103 -3.04 -6.30 -4.39
N LEU A 104 -3.19 -6.58 -5.69
CA LEU A 104 -4.42 -6.29 -6.42
C LEU A 104 -5.30 -7.53 -6.47
N TYR A 105 -6.57 -7.37 -6.10
CA TYR A 105 -7.61 -8.39 -6.24
C TYR A 105 -8.58 -7.92 -7.32
N ALA A 106 -8.91 -8.78 -8.29
CA ALA A 106 -9.81 -8.39 -9.38
C ALA A 106 -11.25 -8.16 -8.90
N SER A 107 -11.61 -8.76 -7.77
CA SER A 107 -12.87 -8.52 -7.07
C SER A 107 -12.68 -8.60 -5.56
N ARG A 108 -13.57 -7.95 -4.80
CA ARG A 108 -13.58 -8.06 -3.33
C ARG A 108 -13.77 -9.48 -2.82
N THR A 109 -14.38 -10.36 -3.63
CA THR A 109 -14.61 -11.78 -3.27
C THR A 109 -13.35 -12.63 -3.35
N GLN A 110 -12.28 -12.13 -3.98
CA GLN A 110 -10.97 -12.79 -4.01
C GLN A 110 -10.11 -12.43 -2.78
N LEU A 111 -10.50 -11.42 -2.00
CA LEU A 111 -9.79 -11.10 -0.76
C LEU A 111 -10.15 -12.14 0.30
N PRO A 112 -9.19 -12.85 0.90
CA PRO A 112 -9.48 -13.83 1.95
C PRO A 112 -10.19 -13.19 3.15
N ILE A 113 -11.17 -13.89 3.72
CA ILE A 113 -11.91 -13.45 4.91
C ILE A 113 -10.96 -13.16 6.09
N THR A 114 -9.94 -14.00 6.27
CA THR A 114 -8.92 -13.81 7.29
C THR A 114 -8.17 -12.49 7.13
N THR A 115 -7.91 -12.07 5.89
CA THR A 115 -7.26 -10.79 5.60
C THR A 115 -8.14 -9.61 5.99
N TRP A 116 -9.45 -9.68 5.72
CA TRP A 116 -10.41 -8.68 6.21
C TRP A 116 -10.41 -8.59 7.74
N GLN A 117 -10.52 -9.74 8.42
CA GLN A 117 -10.52 -9.81 9.89
C GLN A 117 -9.25 -9.22 10.48
N GLN A 118 -8.07 -9.56 9.92
CA GLN A 118 -6.79 -9.02 10.36
C GLN A 118 -6.70 -7.50 10.13
N HIS A 119 -7.15 -6.99 8.99
CA HIS A 119 -7.10 -5.55 8.71
C HIS A 119 -7.86 -4.70 9.74
N PHE A 120 -9.02 -5.17 10.19
CA PHE A 120 -9.79 -4.47 11.22
C PHE A 120 -9.30 -4.81 12.64
N GLY A 121 -8.98 -6.08 12.90
CA GLY A 121 -8.54 -6.57 14.20
C GLY A 121 -7.18 -6.04 14.64
N ASP A 122 -6.23 -5.88 13.72
CA ASP A 122 -4.86 -5.45 14.04
C ASP A 122 -4.66 -3.93 13.95
N ALA A 123 -5.73 -3.17 13.64
CA ALA A 123 -5.66 -1.72 13.56
C ALA A 123 -5.23 -1.11 14.90
N THR A 124 -4.31 -0.14 14.86
CA THR A 124 -3.73 0.51 16.05
C THR A 124 -4.01 2.01 16.14
N THR A 125 -4.47 2.64 15.05
CA THR A 125 -4.63 4.11 14.99
C THR A 125 -6.04 4.52 14.57
N GLY A 126 -6.50 4.05 13.41
CA GLY A 126 -7.84 4.33 12.93
C GLY A 126 -8.36 3.31 11.92
N ILE A 127 -9.68 3.23 11.83
CA ILE A 127 -10.42 2.46 10.82
C ILE A 127 -11.45 3.40 10.22
N ASP A 128 -11.31 3.69 8.92
CA ASP A 128 -12.23 4.54 8.18
C ASP A 128 -12.90 3.75 7.07
N ILE A 129 -14.21 3.60 7.16
CA ILE A 129 -15.03 2.89 6.17
C ILE A 129 -15.97 3.91 5.53
N LEU A 130 -15.74 4.19 4.25
CA LEU A 130 -16.64 5.00 3.42
C LEU A 130 -17.20 4.13 2.30
N VAL A 131 -18.51 3.95 2.30
CA VAL A 131 -19.17 2.98 1.44
C VAL A 131 -20.62 3.37 1.25
N LEU A 132 -21.24 2.95 0.15
CA LEU A 132 -22.66 3.23 -0.05
C LEU A 132 -23.53 2.45 0.95
N ALA A 133 -23.37 1.14 1.03
CA ALA A 133 -24.11 0.31 1.98
C ALA A 133 -23.24 -0.64 2.81
N ALA A 134 -22.15 -1.20 2.29
CA ALA A 134 -21.33 -2.19 3.01
C ALA A 134 -22.06 -3.45 3.50
N THR A 135 -23.26 -3.78 2.99
CA THR A 135 -23.97 -5.01 3.41
C THR A 135 -23.09 -6.26 3.31
N PHE A 136 -22.23 -6.33 2.29
CA PHE A 136 -21.29 -7.43 2.15
C PHE A 136 -20.36 -7.62 3.36
N LEU A 137 -19.95 -6.56 4.08
CA LEU A 137 -19.11 -6.73 5.27
C LEU A 137 -19.88 -7.42 6.39
N PHE A 138 -21.14 -7.01 6.60
CA PHE A 138 -22.02 -7.63 7.58
C PHE A 138 -22.41 -9.07 7.19
N ASP A 139 -22.58 -9.34 5.90
CA ASP A 139 -22.99 -10.65 5.40
C ASP A 139 -21.84 -11.67 5.33
N THR A 140 -20.59 -11.22 5.15
CA THR A 140 -19.43 -12.10 4.89
C THR A 140 -18.46 -12.24 6.05
N LEU A 141 -18.44 -11.29 6.98
CA LEU A 141 -17.52 -11.29 8.11
C LEU A 141 -18.32 -11.52 9.40
N ASP A 142 -18.27 -12.76 9.89
CA ASP A 142 -18.85 -13.11 11.17
C ASP A 142 -18.25 -12.23 12.29
N GLY A 143 -19.12 -11.65 13.12
CA GLY A 143 -18.70 -10.76 14.21
C GLY A 143 -18.05 -9.45 13.74
N PHE A 144 -18.28 -9.02 12.50
CA PHE A 144 -17.68 -7.80 11.96
C PHE A 144 -17.82 -6.58 12.88
N LEU A 145 -19.01 -6.37 13.41
CA LEU A 145 -19.29 -5.24 14.29
C LEU A 145 -18.53 -5.37 15.61
N ASP A 146 -18.45 -6.57 16.17
CA ASP A 146 -17.68 -6.86 17.38
C ASP A 146 -16.20 -6.55 17.18
N ILE A 147 -15.63 -6.90 16.02
CA ILE A 147 -14.23 -6.58 15.69
C ILE A 147 -13.98 -5.06 15.73
N LEU A 148 -14.91 -4.27 15.18
CA LEU A 148 -14.76 -2.82 15.18
C LEU A 148 -14.99 -2.21 16.57
N LEU A 149 -15.93 -2.73 17.35
CA LEU A 149 -16.19 -2.30 18.72
C LEU A 149 -14.99 -2.63 19.62
N ASP A 150 -14.39 -3.80 19.46
CA ASP A 150 -13.16 -4.19 20.15
C ASP A 150 -12.00 -3.26 19.78
N ALA A 151 -11.89 -2.87 18.50
CA ALA A 151 -10.89 -1.90 18.08
C ALA A 151 -11.12 -0.52 18.74
N ALA A 152 -12.36 -0.04 18.75
CA ALA A 152 -12.73 1.21 19.42
C ALA A 152 -12.41 1.15 20.94
N ALA A 153 -12.69 0.01 21.59
CA ALA A 153 -12.38 -0.23 22.99
C ALA A 153 -10.86 -0.20 23.27
N ARG A 154 -10.02 -0.63 22.31
CA ARG A 154 -8.56 -0.49 22.38
C ARG A 154 -8.06 0.94 22.13
N GLY A 155 -8.95 1.89 21.84
CA GLY A 155 -8.63 3.30 21.60
C GLY A 155 -8.38 3.65 20.12
N VAL A 156 -8.69 2.74 19.19
CA VAL A 156 -8.64 3.02 17.74
C VAL A 156 -9.79 3.93 17.36
N ALA A 157 -9.54 4.96 16.54
CA ALA A 157 -10.60 5.81 16.02
C ALA A 157 -11.36 5.10 14.89
N VAL A 158 -12.62 4.74 15.10
CA VAL A 158 -13.45 4.06 14.11
C VAL A 158 -14.47 5.03 13.51
N ARG A 159 -14.43 5.23 12.19
CA ARG A 159 -15.40 6.04 11.45
C ARG A 159 -16.06 5.21 10.37
N PHE A 160 -17.39 5.14 10.41
CA PHE A 160 -18.21 4.41 9.44
C PHE A 160 -19.20 5.35 8.78
N LEU A 161 -18.98 5.65 7.50
CA LEU A 161 -19.81 6.54 6.70
C LEU A 161 -20.55 5.72 5.63
N VAL A 162 -21.88 5.72 5.73
CA VAL A 162 -22.79 5.05 4.79
C VAL A 162 -23.60 6.04 3.96
N GLY A 163 -24.12 5.61 2.81
CA GLY A 163 -25.09 6.37 2.03
C GLY A 163 -26.34 6.69 2.84
N ASP A 164 -26.82 7.93 2.74
CA ASP A 164 -28.11 8.30 3.34
C ASP A 164 -29.25 7.79 2.44
N PRO A 165 -30.08 6.82 2.88
CA PRO A 165 -31.15 6.26 2.06
C PRO A 165 -32.20 7.30 1.64
N ASP A 166 -32.35 8.39 2.39
CA ASP A 166 -33.41 9.36 2.18
C ASP A 166 -32.97 10.55 1.29
N THR A 167 -31.81 10.43 0.61
CA THR A 167 -31.24 11.51 -0.22
C THR A 167 -31.32 11.26 -1.72
N ALA A 168 -31.47 12.34 -2.48
CA ALA A 168 -31.46 12.31 -3.94
C ALA A 168 -30.17 11.70 -4.53
N THR A 169 -29.04 11.85 -3.84
CA THR A 169 -27.75 11.29 -4.25
C THR A 169 -27.77 9.76 -4.25
N THR A 170 -28.33 9.12 -3.21
CA THR A 170 -28.44 7.66 -3.15
C THR A 170 -29.40 7.11 -4.20
N ILE A 171 -30.50 7.81 -4.46
CA ILE A 171 -31.44 7.49 -5.55
C ILE A 171 -30.75 7.56 -6.92
N LEU A 172 -29.99 8.64 -7.16
CA LEU A 172 -29.24 8.81 -8.40
C LEU A 172 -28.21 7.69 -8.58
N ARG A 173 -27.46 7.33 -7.53
CA ARG A 173 -26.50 6.23 -7.57
C ARG A 173 -27.15 4.90 -7.89
N GLY A 174 -28.31 4.60 -7.29
CA GLY A 174 -29.09 3.41 -7.65
C GLY A 174 -29.38 3.33 -9.14
N LYS A 175 -29.76 4.45 -9.77
CA LYS A 175 -30.01 4.52 -11.22
C LYS A 175 -28.74 4.34 -12.05
N GLU A 176 -27.66 5.04 -11.68
CA GLU A 176 -26.37 4.99 -12.40
C GLU A 176 -25.76 3.58 -12.38
N GLU A 177 -25.88 2.86 -11.27
CA GLU A 177 -25.34 1.50 -11.11
C GLU A 177 -26.27 0.42 -11.70
N GLY A 178 -27.46 0.80 -12.20
CA GLY A 178 -28.47 -0.14 -12.73
C GLY A 178 -29.12 -1.03 -11.66
N ILE A 179 -28.97 -0.68 -10.38
CA ILE A 179 -29.49 -1.44 -9.23
C ILE A 179 -30.85 -0.91 -8.78
N GLY A 180 -31.13 0.38 -8.99
CA GLY A 180 -32.36 1.05 -8.59
C GLY A 180 -32.57 1.12 -7.08
N GLU A 181 -33.80 0.95 -6.64
CA GLU A 181 -34.26 1.06 -5.24
C GLU A 181 -33.55 0.10 -4.28
N ALA A 182 -32.97 -1.00 -4.77
CA ALA A 182 -32.24 -1.94 -3.93
C ALA A 182 -30.99 -1.32 -3.26
N VAL A 183 -30.40 -0.27 -3.85
CA VAL A 183 -29.33 0.50 -3.18
C VAL A 183 -29.86 1.17 -1.92
N ILE A 184 -31.04 1.79 -2.00
CA ILE A 184 -31.66 2.52 -0.89
C ILE A 184 -31.98 1.56 0.25
N ALA A 185 -32.58 0.41 -0.08
CA ALA A 185 -32.86 -0.64 0.90
C ALA A 185 -31.60 -1.09 1.64
N ARG A 186 -30.50 -1.34 0.91
CA ARG A 186 -29.21 -1.73 1.50
C ARG A 186 -28.61 -0.63 2.39
N CYS A 187 -28.68 0.63 1.97
CA CYS A 187 -28.23 1.75 2.79
C CYS A 187 -29.00 1.83 4.11
N ARG A 188 -30.33 1.66 4.04
CA ARG A 188 -31.20 1.66 5.21
C ARG A 188 -30.85 0.53 6.19
N THR A 189 -30.66 -0.70 5.70
CA THR A 189 -30.23 -1.84 6.53
C THR A 189 -28.94 -1.52 7.29
N SER A 190 -27.95 -0.93 6.61
CA SER A 190 -26.68 -0.62 7.26
C SER A 190 -26.78 0.51 8.28
N VAL A 191 -27.61 1.52 8.02
CA VAL A 191 -27.91 2.55 9.03
C VAL A 191 -28.56 1.92 10.26
N GLU A 192 -29.52 1.02 10.09
CA GLU A 192 -30.20 0.32 11.18
C GLU A 192 -29.25 -0.57 12.01
N LEU A 193 -28.30 -1.24 11.36
CA LEU A 193 -27.27 -2.05 12.04
C LEU A 193 -26.28 -1.20 12.84
N LEU A 194 -25.94 0.00 12.36
CA LEU A 194 -24.94 0.85 13.02
C LEU A 194 -25.52 1.77 14.09
N ALA A 195 -26.80 2.14 13.96
CA ALA A 195 -27.46 3.10 14.86
C ALA A 195 -27.34 2.78 16.36
N PRO A 196 -27.44 1.52 16.83
CA PRO A 196 -27.30 1.18 18.25
C PRO A 196 -25.92 1.52 18.86
N HIS A 197 -24.90 1.73 18.03
CA HIS A 197 -23.51 1.90 18.47
C HIS A 197 -23.01 3.35 18.39
N ALA A 198 -23.88 4.30 17.97
CA ALA A 198 -23.51 5.69 17.75
C ALA A 198 -22.87 6.38 18.98
N ASP A 199 -23.21 5.94 20.20
CA ASP A 199 -22.69 6.50 21.45
C ASP A 199 -21.43 5.78 21.96
N THR A 200 -20.91 4.79 21.22
CA THR A 200 -19.70 4.06 21.62
C THR A 200 -18.48 4.97 21.59
N ARG A 201 -17.69 4.97 22.66
CA ARG A 201 -16.47 5.79 22.74
C ARG A 201 -15.48 5.38 21.65
N GLY A 202 -15.00 6.35 20.87
CA GLY A 202 -14.07 6.09 19.75
C GLY A 202 -14.75 5.68 18.45
N TRP A 203 -16.08 5.60 18.43
CA TRP A 203 -16.89 5.28 17.26
C TRP A 203 -17.61 6.51 16.72
N ILE A 204 -17.59 6.69 15.41
CA ILE A 204 -18.40 7.68 14.70
C ILE A 204 -19.08 6.98 13.53
N SER A 205 -20.39 6.80 13.60
CA SER A 205 -21.19 6.39 12.44
C SER A 205 -22.16 7.49 12.05
N ALA A 206 -22.18 7.84 10.77
CA ALA A 206 -23.11 8.82 10.25
C ALA A 206 -23.49 8.50 8.79
N PRO A 207 -24.73 8.85 8.37
CA PRO A 207 -24.99 9.01 6.96
C PRO A 207 -24.03 10.07 6.38
N THR A 208 -23.59 9.85 5.14
CA THR A 208 -22.64 10.71 4.41
C THR A 208 -23.16 12.13 4.21
N THR A 209 -24.47 12.34 4.35
CA THR A 209 -25.06 13.68 4.45
C THR A 209 -25.44 13.94 5.91
N PRO A 210 -25.00 15.06 6.52
CA PRO A 210 -25.44 15.40 7.87
C PRO A 210 -26.95 15.59 7.85
N ARG A 211 -27.66 14.83 8.69
CA ARG A 211 -29.09 15.05 8.95
C ARG A 211 -29.23 16.47 9.49
N SER A 212 -29.74 17.37 8.67
CA SER A 212 -30.19 18.70 9.12
C SER A 212 -31.11 18.47 10.31
N THR A 213 -30.68 18.90 11.50
CA THR A 213 -31.50 18.85 12.71
C THR A 213 -32.71 19.73 12.46
N ARG A 214 -33.83 19.10 12.07
CA ARG A 214 -35.13 19.75 11.99
C ARG A 214 -35.52 20.15 13.41
N ARG A 215 -35.12 21.36 13.82
CA ARG A 215 -35.51 21.98 15.08
C ARG A 215 -37.04 21.99 15.09
N SER A 216 -37.64 21.23 15.99
CA SER A 216 -39.05 21.28 16.29
C SER A 216 -39.39 22.68 16.79
N SER A 217 -39.92 23.52 15.89
CA SER A 217 -40.62 24.73 16.26
C SER A 217 -41.90 24.30 16.99
N GLY A 218 -41.86 24.30 18.32
CA GLY A 218 -43.05 24.19 19.14
C GLY A 218 -43.99 25.34 18.84
N SER A 219 -45.16 25.05 18.27
CA SER A 219 -46.23 26.01 18.17
C SER A 219 -46.90 26.12 19.53
N THR A 220 -46.71 27.27 20.18
CA THR A 220 -47.62 27.74 21.22
C THR A 220 -48.93 28.13 20.53
N THR A 221 -50.01 27.46 20.91
CA THR A 221 -51.40 27.78 20.54
C THR A 221 -52.05 28.50 21.75
N PRO A 222 -52.98 29.45 21.53
CA PRO A 222 -53.15 30.66 22.34
C PRO A 222 -53.86 30.46 23.68
#